data_AF-A0A163ZGL5-F1
#
_entry.id   AF-A0A163ZGL5-F1
#
_cell.length_a   1.000
_cell.length_b   1.000
_cell.length_c   1.000
_cell.angle_alpha   90.00
_cell.angle_beta   90.00
_cell.angle_gamma   90.00
#
_symmetry.space_group_name_H-M   'P 1'
#
loop_
_entity.id
_entity.type
_entity.pdbx_description
1 polymer ?
#
loop_
_entity_poly.entity_id
_entity_poly.type
_entity_poly.pdbx_seq_one_letter_code
_entity_poly.pdbx_strand_id
1 'polypeptide(L)'
;MVLAKCLRDITNAEYAFASYERLRRERTVKMYDVGRRGDSGKHVTGSLQQWVRDLTTPLFLKLFANPKASDWMYSYRVDWEKNVSASR
;
A
#
# COMPACT_ATOMS: atom_id res chain seq x y z
N MET A 1 -9.13 -9.37 -6.01
CA MET A 1 -10.49 -9.28 -5.45
C MET A 1 -11.22 -8.00 -5.87
N VAL A 2 -10.70 -6.78 -5.69
CA VAL A 2 -11.45 -5.54 -6.04
C VAL A 2 -11.87 -5.46 -7.52
N LEU A 3 -10.98 -5.75 -8.47
CA LEU A 3 -11.35 -5.73 -9.90
C LEU A 3 -12.44 -6.74 -10.24
N ALA A 4 -12.30 -7.98 -9.77
CA ALA A 4 -13.30 -9.03 -9.96
C ALA A 4 -14.67 -8.61 -9.40
N LYS A 5 -14.68 -7.91 -8.28
CA LYS A 5 -15.90 -7.33 -7.69
C LYS A 5 -16.51 -6.24 -8.57
N CYS A 6 -15.70 -5.31 -9.10
CA CYS A 6 -16.20 -4.31 -10.04
C CYS A 6 -16.81 -4.95 -11.30
N LEU A 7 -16.19 -6.00 -11.84
CA LEU A 7 -16.70 -6.73 -13.01
C LEU A 7 -17.96 -7.55 -12.70
N ARG A 8 -18.13 -8.00 -11.46
CA ARG A 8 -19.35 -8.68 -11.00
C ARG A 8 -20.53 -7.70 -10.91
N ASP A 9 -20.29 -6.50 -10.40
CA ASP A 9 -21.35 -5.54 -10.06
C ASP A 9 -21.67 -4.56 -11.20
N ILE A 10 -20.75 -4.37 -12.15
CA ILE A 10 -20.89 -3.42 -13.26
C ILE A 10 -20.77 -4.17 -14.59
N THR A 11 -21.83 -4.14 -15.40
CA THR A 11 -21.91 -4.85 -16.68
C THR A 11 -21.04 -4.25 -17.78
N ASN A 12 -20.87 -2.92 -17.78
CA ASN A 12 -19.98 -2.24 -18.73
C ASN A 12 -18.53 -2.29 -18.23
N ALA A 13 -17.64 -2.85 -19.06
CA ALA A 13 -16.23 -3.04 -18.71
C ALA A 13 -15.49 -1.71 -18.45
N GLU A 14 -15.72 -0.67 -19.26
CA GLU A 14 -15.05 0.63 -19.09
C GLU A 14 -15.42 1.27 -17.75
N TYR A 15 -16.71 1.26 -17.39
CA TYR A 15 -17.16 1.76 -16.10
C TYR A 15 -16.65 0.91 -14.92
N ALA A 16 -16.49 -0.40 -15.11
CA ALA A 16 -15.89 -1.29 -14.11
C ALA A 16 -14.41 -0.94 -13.86
N PHE A 17 -13.63 -0.70 -14.93
CA PHE A 17 -12.23 -0.30 -14.84
C PHE A 17 -12.07 1.09 -14.21
N ALA A 18 -12.87 2.07 -14.62
CA ALA A 18 -12.85 3.41 -14.03
C ALA A 18 -13.19 3.36 -12.53
N SER A 19 -14.20 2.57 -12.15
CA SER A 19 -14.57 2.36 -10.74
C SER A 19 -13.45 1.68 -9.96
N TYR A 20 -12.79 0.67 -10.54
CA TYR A 20 -11.64 0.00 -9.94
C TYR A 20 -10.47 0.97 -9.69
N GLU A 21 -10.11 1.78 -10.70
CA GLU A 21 -9.03 2.75 -10.57
C GLU A 21 -9.31 3.72 -9.42
N ARG A 22 -10.50 4.32 -9.40
CA ARG A 22 -10.93 5.26 -8.36
C ARG A 22 -10.85 4.65 -6.96
N LEU A 23 -11.38 3.44 -6.77
CA LEU A 23 -11.38 2.74 -5.48
C LEU A 23 -9.97 2.39 -4.98
N ARG A 24 -9.03 2.17 -5.90
CA ARG A 24 -7.67 1.72 -5.56
C ARG A 24 -6.65 2.84 -5.50
N ARG A 25 -6.89 3.97 -6.18
CA ARG A 25 -5.91 5.04 -6.39
C ARG A 25 -5.27 5.52 -5.10
N GLU A 26 -6.09 5.93 -4.13
CA GLU A 26 -5.60 6.45 -2.85
C GLU A 26 -4.65 5.46 -2.16
N ARG A 27 -5.07 4.20 -2.05
CA ARG A 27 -4.26 3.15 -1.41
C ARG A 27 -2.98 2.86 -2.19
N THR A 28 -3.06 2.76 -3.51
CA THR A 28 -1.91 2.45 -4.36
C THR A 28 -0.87 3.56 -4.28
N VAL A 29 -1.29 4.82 -4.30
CA VAL A 29 -0.40 5.98 -4.12
C VAL A 29 0.24 5.93 -2.73
N LYS A 30 -0.54 5.68 -1.68
CA LYS A 30 0.00 5.52 -0.32
C LYS A 30 1.03 4.39 -0.22
N MET A 31 0.77 3.25 -0.87
CA MET A 31 1.68 2.11 -0.88
C MET A 31 2.97 2.42 -1.66
N TYR A 32 2.85 3.15 -2.77
CA TYR A 32 4.00 3.63 -3.55
C TYR A 32 4.89 4.53 -2.70
N ASP A 33 4.33 5.49 -1.97
CA ASP A 33 5.11 6.36 -1.10
C ASP A 33 5.83 5.60 0.02
N VAL A 34 5.20 4.57 0.59
CA VAL A 34 5.86 3.69 1.57
C VAL A 34 7.03 2.94 0.94
N GLY A 35 6.85 2.38 -0.26
CA GLY A 35 7.93 1.72 -0.99
C GLY A 35 9.10 2.67 -1.27
N ARG A 36 8.79 3.86 -1.79
CA ARG A 36 9.77 4.91 -2.10
C ARG A 36 10.59 5.33 -0.88
N ARG A 37 9.93 5.56 0.27
CA ARG A 37 10.60 5.90 1.53
C ARG A 37 11.40 4.73 2.10
N GLY A 38 10.92 3.50 1.91
CA GLY A 38 11.62 2.30 2.36
C GLY A 38 12.92 2.04 1.58
N ASP A 39 13.01 2.50 0.33
CA ASP A 39 14.18 2.29 -0.52
C ASP A 39 15.31 3.32 -0.32
N SER A 40 14.95 4.56 0.05
CA SER A 40 15.86 5.71 0.13
C SER A 40 17.01 5.61 1.14
N GLY A 41 17.11 4.53 1.92
CA GLY A 41 18.18 4.30 2.90
C GLY A 41 18.95 3.00 2.70
N LYS A 42 18.61 2.20 1.67
CA LYS A 42 19.22 0.87 1.45
C LYS A 42 20.53 0.91 0.66
N HIS A 43 20.74 1.99 -0.09
CA HIS A 43 21.95 2.23 -0.86
C HIS A 43 22.99 2.96 0.00
N VAL A 44 23.54 2.24 0.98
CA VAL A 44 24.61 2.76 1.84
C VAL A 44 25.95 2.49 1.17
N THR A 45 26.61 3.53 0.68
CA THR A 45 27.85 3.40 -0.10
C THR A 45 29.10 3.89 0.64
N GLY A 46 28.97 4.47 1.84
CA GLY A 46 30.10 4.99 2.64
C GLY A 46 30.10 4.55 4.11
N SER A 47 31.29 4.52 4.71
CA SER A 47 31.53 4.04 6.10
C SER A 47 30.78 4.84 7.16
N LEU A 48 30.70 6.16 7.03
CA LEU A 48 29.93 7.02 7.94
C LEU A 48 28.43 6.70 7.91
N GLN A 49 27.90 6.43 6.71
CA GLN A 49 26.48 6.14 6.51
C GLN A 49 26.13 4.74 7.05
N GLN A 50 27.06 3.79 7.01
CA GLN A 50 26.92 2.49 7.68
C GLN A 50 26.86 2.64 9.19
N TRP A 51 27.73 3.46 9.78
CA TRP A 51 27.75 3.70 11.22
C TRP A 51 26.44 4.34 11.72
N VAL A 52 25.93 5.35 11.01
CA VAL A 52 24.63 5.98 11.32
C VAL A 52 23.48 4.98 11.18
N ARG A 53 23.49 4.15 10.12
CA ARG A 53 22.51 3.08 9.95
C ARG A 53 22.53 2.13 11.15
N ASP A 54 23.69 1.65 11.56
CA ASP A 54 23.81 0.65 12.63
C ASP A 54 23.33 1.21 13.98
N LEU A 55 23.60 2.50 14.24
CA LEU A 55 23.09 3.19 15.43
C LEU A 55 21.57 3.38 15.42
N THR A 56 20.99 3.69 14.26
CA THR A 56 19.54 3.96 14.12
C THR A 56 18.71 2.70 13.90
N THR A 57 19.30 1.61 13.41
CA THR A 57 18.65 0.32 13.15
C THR A 57 17.84 -0.21 14.34
N PRO A 58 18.36 -0.30 15.58
CA PRO A 58 17.57 -0.80 16.71
C PRO A 58 16.34 0.07 17.04
N LEU A 59 16.40 1.38 16.79
CA LEU A 59 15.25 2.28 16.95
C LEU A 59 14.21 2.02 15.85
N PHE A 60 14.65 1.92 14.59
CA PHE A 60 13.76 1.58 13.48
C PHE A 60 13.11 0.22 13.66
N LEU A 61 13.86 -0.81 14.06
CA LEU A 61 13.33 -2.15 14.31
C LEU A 61 12.24 -2.14 15.39
N LYS A 62 12.42 -1.37 16.48
CA LYS A 62 11.37 -1.19 17.50
C LYS A 62 10.13 -0.48 16.94
N LEU A 63 10.32 0.48 16.06
CA LEU A 63 9.22 1.20 15.40
C LEU A 63 8.45 0.30 14.42
N PHE A 64 9.17 -0.51 13.62
CA PHE A 64 8.60 -1.46 12.67
C PHE A 64 8.00 -2.70 13.34
N ALA A 65 8.48 -3.07 14.53
CA ALA A 65 7.89 -4.11 15.35
C ALA A 65 6.49 -3.74 15.87
N ASN A 66 6.04 -2.48 15.72
CA ASN A 66 4.69 -2.06 16.05
C ASN A 66 3.68 -2.59 15.01
N PRO A 67 2.87 -3.61 15.35
CA PRO A 67 1.98 -4.25 14.38
C PRO A 67 0.92 -3.27 13.86
N LYS A 68 0.52 -2.28 14.68
CA LYS A 68 -0.50 -1.28 14.31
C LYS A 68 -0.04 -0.40 13.15
N ALA A 69 1.27 -0.17 12.99
CA ALA A 69 1.81 0.65 11.91
C ALA A 69 1.72 -0.05 10.54
N SER A 70 1.75 -1.38 10.53
CA SER A 70 1.70 -2.20 9.31
C SER A 70 0.33 -2.84 9.04
N ASP A 71 -0.58 -2.79 10.02
CA ASP A 71 -1.90 -3.39 9.97
C ASP A 71 -2.72 -2.94 8.75
N TRP A 72 -2.68 -1.64 8.42
CA TRP A 72 -3.39 -1.12 7.23
C TRP A 72 -2.88 -1.76 5.91
N MET A 73 -1.64 -2.25 5.85
CA MET A 73 -1.09 -2.96 4.70
C MET A 73 -1.52 -4.41 4.69
N TYR A 74 -1.22 -5.13 5.79
CA TYR A 74 -1.31 -6.59 5.86
C TYR A 74 -2.70 -7.11 6.25
N SER A 75 -3.45 -6.36 7.04
CA SER A 75 -4.81 -6.73 7.47
C SER A 75 -5.89 -6.19 6.54
N TYR A 76 -5.51 -5.62 5.39
CA TYR A 76 -6.46 -5.14 4.40
C TYR A 76 -7.30 -6.28 3.84
N ARG A 77 -8.61 -6.22 4.10
CA ARG A 77 -9.60 -7.13 3.55
C ARG A 77 -10.54 -6.35 2.63
N VAL A 78 -10.86 -6.97 1.50
CA VAL A 78 -11.90 -6.48 0.61
C VAL A 78 -13.21 -7.10 1.08
N ASP A 79 -14.15 -6.28 1.50
CA ASP A 79 -15.53 -6.72 1.73
C ASP A 79 -16.12 -7.14 0.38
N TRP A 80 -16.46 -8.41 0.23
CA TRP A 80 -16.97 -8.97 -1.02
C TRP A 80 -18.48 -8.74 -1.19
N GLU A 81 -19.23 -8.66 -0.10
CA GLU A 81 -20.69 -8.60 -0.09
C GLU A 81 -21.21 -7.19 -0.39
N LYS A 82 -20.43 -6.15 -0.05
CA LYS A 82 -20.81 -4.76 -0.33
C LYS A 82 -20.80 -4.42 -1.82
N ASN A 83 -21.92 -4.24 -2.49
CA ASN A 83 -21.90 -3.91 -3.93
C ASN A 83 -21.15 -2.61 -4.30
N VAL A 84 -20.56 -2.59 -5.50
CA VAL A 84 -19.93 -1.42 -6.12
C VAL A 84 -20.87 -0.82 -7.16
N SER A 85 -21.21 0.45 -7.01
CA SER A 85 -21.93 1.20 -8.05
C SER A 85 -20.95 1.84 -9.03
N ALA A 86 -21.31 1.88 -10.32
CA ALA A 86 -20.54 2.60 -11.33
C ALA A 86 -20.35 4.06 -10.92
N SER A 87 -19.11 4.57 -11.03
CA SER A 87 -18.91 6.01 -11.05
C SER A 87 -19.39 6.55 -12.39
N ARG A 88 -20.34 7.47 -12.33
CA ARG A 88 -20.83 8.23 -13.48
C ARG A 88 -19.74 9.13 -14.06
#